data_AF-W7FW43-F1
#
_entry.id   AF-W7FW43-F1
#
_cell.length_a   1.000
_cell.length_b   1.000
_cell.length_c   1.000
_cell.angle_alpha   90.00
_cell.angle_beta   90.00
_cell.angle_gamma   90.00
#
_symmetry.space_group_name_H-M   'P 1'
#
loop_
_entity.id
_entity.type
_entity.pdbx_description
1 polymer ?
#
loop_
_entity_poly.entity_id
_entity_poly.type
_entity_poly.pdbx_seq_one_letter_code
_entity_poly.pdbx_strand_id
1 'polypeptide(L)'
;MAAAAKGGGSPQDAKHLLDSIGKDVHDKVKGEAENYIDDLKAYVSFASIFGEEMRDTDKPCKLESKYNELIEANSKRNPCKKDGTGKEDVNRFSKERVDEYDNKKIKCSNGSNGKDEGACASFRRLHLCNKNMEKIPTSSTKHDLLLDVCMAAKFEGESLNTYRAQYDEQYPGSGFTLCTMLARSFADIGDIIRGKDLFRGYNQKDRKEKE
;
A
#
# COMPACT_ATOMS: atom_id res chain seq x y z
N MET A 1 -19.47 32.85 37.19
CA MET A 1 -18.20 32.86 36.42
C MET A 1 -17.58 31.48 36.51
N ALA A 2 -17.80 30.64 35.51
CA ALA A 2 -17.12 29.34 35.41
C ALA A 2 -15.74 29.57 34.82
N ALA A 3 -14.70 29.14 35.53
CA ALA A 3 -13.32 29.22 35.10
C ALA A 3 -13.10 28.30 33.89
N ALA A 4 -12.67 28.88 32.76
CA ALA A 4 -12.19 28.13 31.62
C ALA A 4 -10.87 27.45 32.01
N ALA A 5 -10.86 26.11 32.00
CA ALA A 5 -9.63 25.35 32.09
C ALA A 5 -8.76 25.68 30.86
N LYS A 6 -7.61 26.32 31.09
CA LYS A 6 -6.57 26.53 30.08
C LYS A 6 -6.04 25.15 29.66
N GLY A 7 -6.48 24.66 28.51
CA GLY A 7 -5.88 23.52 27.81
C GLY A 7 -4.49 23.90 27.30
N GLY A 8 -3.48 23.77 28.17
CA GLY A 8 -2.07 23.88 27.81
C GLY A 8 -1.57 22.57 27.21
N GLY A 9 -1.85 22.35 25.93
CA GLY A 9 -1.19 21.34 25.11
C GLY A 9 -0.96 21.95 23.73
N SER A 10 0.24 21.80 23.15
CA SER A 10 0.42 22.18 21.75
C SER A 10 -0.65 21.48 20.91
N PRO A 11 -1.28 22.12 19.91
CA PRO A 11 -2.23 21.44 19.05
C PRO A 11 -1.51 20.27 18.37
N GLN A 12 -1.73 19.05 18.87
CA GLN A 12 -1.26 17.82 18.26
C GLN A 12 -2.11 17.63 17.00
N ASP A 13 -1.46 17.48 15.86
CA ASP A 13 -2.17 17.23 14.61
C ASP A 13 -2.83 15.83 14.63
N ALA A 14 -3.76 15.60 13.71
CA ALA A 14 -4.47 14.32 13.62
C ALA A 14 -3.52 13.14 13.43
N LYS A 15 -2.38 13.36 12.75
CA LYS A 15 -1.35 12.34 12.54
C LYS A 15 -0.75 11.90 13.88
N HIS A 16 -0.33 12.84 14.71
CA HIS A 16 0.26 12.56 16.03
C HIS A 16 -0.70 11.77 16.93
N LEU A 17 -1.98 12.14 16.95
CA LEU A 17 -3.00 11.43 17.72
C LEU A 17 -3.17 9.98 17.23
N LEU A 18 -3.32 9.78 15.91
CA LEU A 18 -3.53 8.46 15.31
C LEU A 18 -2.30 7.56 15.45
N ASP A 19 -1.09 8.11 15.33
CA ASP A 19 0.15 7.36 15.55
C ASP A 19 0.28 6.90 17.01
N SER A 20 -0.15 7.74 17.96
CA SER A 20 -0.15 7.39 19.39
C SER A 20 -1.11 6.22 19.69
N ILE A 21 -2.34 6.28 19.17
CA ILE A 21 -3.30 5.17 19.28
C ILE A 21 -2.77 3.92 18.57
N GLY A 22 -2.16 4.09 17.39
CA GLY A 22 -1.56 3.00 16.61
C GLY A 22 -0.47 2.26 17.38
N LYS A 23 0.34 2.98 18.17
CA LYS A 23 1.34 2.38 19.06
C LYS A 23 0.68 1.50 20.13
N ASP A 24 -0.34 2.01 20.82
CA ASP A 24 -1.04 1.26 21.88
C ASP A 24 -1.68 -0.02 21.32
N VAL A 25 -2.30 0.07 20.14
CA VAL A 25 -2.88 -1.09 19.45
C VAL A 25 -1.79 -2.08 19.01
N HIS A 26 -0.69 -1.59 18.46
CA HIS A 26 0.45 -2.44 18.07
C HIS A 26 1.00 -3.21 19.26
N ASP A 27 1.24 -2.55 20.40
CA ASP A 27 1.83 -3.18 21.57
C ASP A 27 0.91 -4.27 22.15
N LYS A 28 -0.41 -4.04 22.13
CA LYS A 28 -1.40 -5.06 22.50
C LYS A 28 -1.39 -6.25 21.54
N VAL A 29 -1.51 -6.00 20.24
CA VAL A 29 -1.59 -7.07 19.22
C VAL A 29 -0.29 -7.85 19.13
N LYS A 30 0.87 -7.20 19.35
CA LYS A 30 2.17 -7.86 19.38
C LYS A 30 2.23 -8.95 20.44
N GLY A 31 1.69 -8.69 21.65
CA GLY A 31 1.61 -9.70 22.70
C GLY A 31 0.67 -10.86 22.34
N GLU A 32 -0.48 -10.57 21.72
CA GLU A 32 -1.41 -11.61 21.26
C GLU A 32 -0.82 -12.47 20.12
N ALA A 33 0.03 -11.88 19.28
CA ALA A 33 0.63 -12.54 18.12
C ALA A 33 1.78 -13.50 18.47
N GLU A 34 2.36 -13.44 19.67
CA GLU A 34 3.54 -14.23 20.08
C GLU A 34 3.37 -15.73 19.81
N ASN A 35 2.17 -16.26 20.05
CA ASN A 35 1.86 -17.68 19.86
C ASN A 35 1.86 -18.14 18.39
N TYR A 36 1.84 -17.21 17.43
CA TYR A 36 1.73 -17.49 16.00
C TYR A 36 2.97 -17.07 15.21
N ILE A 37 3.96 -16.45 15.86
CA ILE A 37 5.15 -15.91 15.18
C ILE A 37 5.87 -17.03 14.44
N ASP A 38 6.18 -18.15 15.09
CA ASP A 38 6.98 -19.20 14.47
C ASP A 38 6.27 -19.84 13.27
N ASP A 39 4.95 -20.02 13.37
CA ASP A 39 4.12 -20.57 12.30
C ASP A 39 4.00 -19.64 11.09
N LEU A 40 3.89 -18.33 11.33
CA LEU A 40 3.66 -17.34 10.27
C LEU A 40 4.93 -16.66 9.77
N LYS A 41 6.04 -16.75 10.51
CA LYS A 41 7.31 -16.13 10.13
C LYS A 41 7.77 -16.72 8.80
N ALA A 42 7.97 -15.81 7.85
CA ALA A 42 8.43 -16.11 6.51
C ALA A 42 9.79 -15.44 6.28
N TYR A 43 10.54 -16.02 5.36
CA TYR A 43 11.79 -15.47 4.86
C TYR A 43 11.75 -15.51 3.34
N VAL A 44 12.18 -14.40 2.73
CA VAL A 44 12.17 -14.24 1.27
C VAL A 44 13.09 -15.25 0.59
N SER A 45 14.22 -15.59 1.22
CA SER A 45 15.19 -16.58 0.73
C SER A 45 14.63 -18.01 0.61
N PHE A 46 13.50 -18.31 1.23
CA PHE A 46 12.81 -19.60 1.09
C PHE A 46 11.65 -19.56 0.09
N ALA A 47 11.47 -18.47 -0.65
CA ALA A 47 10.46 -18.42 -1.71
C ALA A 47 10.80 -19.45 -2.81
N SER A 48 9.78 -20.13 -3.31
CA SER A 48 9.88 -21.29 -4.21
C SER A 48 10.63 -20.99 -5.51
N ILE A 49 10.65 -19.72 -5.92
CA ILE A 49 11.36 -19.28 -7.13
C ILE A 49 12.88 -19.38 -7.03
N PHE A 50 13.45 -19.31 -5.83
CA PHE A 50 14.90 -19.29 -5.65
C PHE A 50 15.54 -20.67 -5.79
N GLY A 51 14.75 -21.74 -5.91
CA GLY A 51 15.25 -23.11 -5.99
C GLY A 51 16.22 -23.43 -4.85
N GLU A 52 17.27 -24.20 -5.14
CA GLU A 52 18.36 -24.46 -4.18
C GLU A 52 19.46 -23.38 -4.21
N GLU A 53 19.48 -22.51 -5.22
CA GLU A 53 20.63 -21.65 -5.56
C GLU A 53 20.69 -20.30 -4.83
N MET A 54 19.58 -19.81 -4.27
CA MET A 54 19.54 -18.50 -3.59
C MET A 54 18.96 -18.57 -2.18
N ARG A 55 19.70 -19.22 -1.27
CA ARG A 55 19.41 -19.13 0.18
C ARG A 55 20.07 -17.92 0.86
N ASP A 56 20.92 -17.17 0.16
CA ASP A 56 21.91 -16.28 0.79
C ASP A 56 21.58 -14.78 0.78
N THR A 57 20.39 -14.38 0.30
CA THR A 57 19.94 -12.98 0.44
C THR A 57 18.54 -12.87 1.04
N ASP A 58 18.51 -12.41 2.27
CA ASP A 58 17.31 -12.09 3.04
C ASP A 58 16.83 -10.64 2.82
N LYS A 59 17.61 -9.82 2.10
CA LYS A 59 17.35 -8.38 1.91
C LYS A 59 16.54 -8.13 0.62
N PRO A 60 15.30 -7.63 0.72
CA PRO A 60 14.47 -7.32 -0.44
C PRO A 60 15.13 -6.38 -1.45
N CYS A 61 15.90 -5.39 -0.99
CA CYS A 61 16.54 -4.43 -1.88
C CYS A 61 17.60 -5.06 -2.80
N LYS A 62 18.19 -6.20 -2.40
CA LYS A 62 19.19 -6.92 -3.21
C LYS A 62 18.58 -7.87 -4.25
N LEU A 63 17.26 -8.01 -4.27
CA LEU A 63 16.54 -8.91 -5.18
C LEU A 63 16.16 -8.27 -6.51
N GLU A 64 16.75 -7.12 -6.86
CA GLU A 64 16.36 -6.37 -8.05
C GLU A 64 16.45 -7.16 -9.34
N SER A 65 17.58 -7.84 -9.57
CA SER A 65 17.75 -8.69 -10.74
C SER A 65 16.67 -9.77 -10.82
N LYS A 66 16.32 -10.35 -9.67
CA LYS A 66 15.29 -11.40 -9.57
C LYS A 66 13.88 -10.86 -9.78
N TYR A 67 13.58 -9.67 -9.27
CA TYR A 67 12.32 -8.99 -9.58
C TYR A 67 12.23 -8.65 -11.07
N ASN A 68 13.33 -8.25 -11.71
CA ASN A 68 13.34 -7.99 -13.15
C ASN A 68 13.16 -9.27 -13.97
N GLU A 69 13.87 -10.36 -13.66
CA GLU A 69 13.66 -11.67 -14.28
C GLU A 69 12.19 -12.12 -14.20
N LEU A 70 11.56 -11.91 -13.04
CA LEU A 70 10.14 -12.20 -12.81
C LEU A 70 9.20 -11.40 -13.70
N ILE A 71 9.50 -10.11 -13.87
CA ILE A 71 8.72 -9.20 -14.70
C ILE A 71 8.94 -9.51 -16.18
N GLU A 72 10.16 -9.85 -16.59
CA GLU A 72 10.49 -10.23 -17.96
C GLU A 72 9.79 -11.54 -18.36
N ALA A 73 9.79 -12.53 -17.47
CA ALA A 73 9.08 -13.79 -17.68
C ALA A 73 7.56 -13.59 -17.77
N ASN A 74 7.02 -12.60 -17.05
CA ASN A 74 5.60 -12.25 -17.14
C ASN A 74 5.39 -10.78 -16.81
N SER A 75 5.24 -9.94 -17.84
CA SER A 75 5.09 -8.48 -17.70
C SER A 75 3.89 -8.08 -16.84
N LYS A 76 2.92 -8.97 -16.67
CA LYS A 76 1.75 -8.79 -15.80
C LYS A 76 2.09 -8.87 -14.30
N ARG A 77 3.31 -9.28 -13.94
CA ARG A 77 3.85 -9.24 -12.57
C ARG A 77 4.51 -7.91 -12.23
N ASN A 78 4.59 -6.95 -13.14
CA ASN A 78 5.11 -5.63 -12.77
C ASN A 78 4.13 -4.95 -11.78
N PRO A 79 4.56 -4.57 -10.57
CA PRO A 79 3.67 -4.02 -9.56
C PRO A 79 2.96 -2.73 -9.97
N CYS A 80 3.59 -1.88 -10.81
CA CYS A 80 3.15 -0.49 -11.03
C CYS A 80 2.58 -0.19 -12.42
N LYS A 81 2.53 -1.15 -13.36
CA LYS A 81 2.04 -0.87 -14.73
C LYS A 81 0.53 -0.64 -14.77
N LYS A 82 0.00 0.17 -15.71
CA LYS A 82 -1.45 0.46 -15.84
C LYS A 82 -2.30 -0.72 -16.32
N ASP A 83 -1.74 -1.66 -17.07
CA ASP A 83 -2.48 -2.76 -17.68
C ASP A 83 -1.65 -4.05 -17.81
N GLY A 84 -2.30 -5.12 -18.26
CA GLY A 84 -1.66 -6.41 -18.51
C GLY A 84 -0.89 -6.49 -19.84
N THR A 85 -0.82 -5.38 -20.59
CA THR A 85 -0.12 -5.27 -21.89
C THR A 85 1.23 -4.56 -21.76
N GLY A 86 1.44 -3.86 -20.65
CA GLY A 86 2.74 -3.42 -20.20
C GLY A 86 3.22 -2.09 -20.79
N LYS A 87 2.32 -1.29 -21.35
CA LYS A 87 2.66 -0.14 -22.20
C LYS A 87 2.75 1.21 -21.49
N GLU A 88 2.13 1.39 -20.31
CA GLU A 88 2.14 2.68 -19.61
C GLU A 88 2.32 2.56 -18.10
N ASP A 89 3.14 3.45 -17.55
CA ASP A 89 3.23 3.69 -16.11
C ASP A 89 2.03 4.51 -15.65
N VAL A 90 1.52 4.19 -14.47
CA VAL A 90 0.37 4.90 -13.89
C VAL A 90 0.81 6.31 -13.51
N ASN A 91 0.19 7.37 -14.03
CA ASN A 91 0.44 8.73 -13.56
C ASN A 91 -0.12 8.86 -12.13
N ARG A 92 0.78 8.87 -11.13
CA ARG A 92 0.41 8.74 -9.72
C ARG A 92 0.13 10.06 -9.02
N PHE A 93 0.40 11.18 -9.69
CA PHE A 93 0.19 12.51 -9.14
C PHE A 93 -0.32 13.45 -10.23
N SER A 94 -1.64 13.52 -10.39
CA SER A 94 -2.28 14.65 -11.08
C SER A 94 -2.66 15.73 -10.07
N LYS A 95 -2.67 16.99 -10.51
CA LYS A 95 -3.27 18.12 -9.76
C LYS A 95 -4.80 17.97 -9.69
N GLU A 96 -5.39 17.34 -10.69
CA GLU A 96 -6.82 17.04 -10.81
C GLU A 96 -7.19 15.83 -9.94
N ARG A 97 -6.75 15.84 -8.68
CA ARG A 97 -6.92 14.75 -7.72
C ARG A 97 -8.40 14.42 -7.55
N VAL A 98 -8.89 13.43 -8.29
CA VAL A 98 -10.19 12.84 -8.03
C VAL A 98 -9.93 11.61 -7.17
N ASP A 99 -10.09 11.78 -5.87
CA ASP A 99 -10.23 10.64 -4.98
C ASP A 99 -11.46 9.84 -5.40
N GLU A 100 -11.40 8.52 -5.24
CA GLU A 100 -12.54 7.67 -5.58
C GLU A 100 -13.48 7.58 -4.38
N TYR A 101 -14.73 7.94 -4.58
CA TYR A 101 -15.76 7.96 -3.54
C TYR A 101 -17.05 7.25 -4.00
N ASP A 102 -17.09 6.67 -5.20
CA ASP A 102 -18.25 5.90 -5.66
C ASP A 102 -18.52 4.72 -4.71
N ASN A 103 -19.75 4.62 -4.23
CA ASN A 103 -20.21 3.58 -3.34
C ASN A 103 -20.08 2.17 -3.91
N LYS A 104 -20.03 2.03 -5.24
CA LYS A 104 -19.75 0.76 -5.92
C LYS A 104 -18.29 0.33 -5.78
N LYS A 105 -17.38 1.26 -5.49
CA LYS A 105 -15.92 1.08 -5.43
C LYS A 105 -15.39 1.04 -4.01
N ILE A 106 -16.15 1.53 -3.04
CA ILE A 106 -15.75 1.59 -1.64
C ILE A 106 -16.64 0.69 -0.79
N LYS A 107 -16.03 -0.22 -0.03
CA LYS A 107 -16.73 -1.30 0.69
C LYS A 107 -17.72 -0.80 1.74
N CYS A 108 -17.48 0.38 2.32
CA CYS A 108 -18.25 0.92 3.44
C CYS A 108 -19.29 1.97 3.06
N SER A 109 -19.44 2.35 1.78
CA SER A 109 -20.29 3.50 1.43
C SER A 109 -21.77 3.16 1.18
N ASN A 110 -22.22 1.97 1.60
CA ASN A 110 -23.64 1.68 1.71
C ASN A 110 -24.06 1.96 3.15
N GLY A 111 -24.35 3.22 3.48
CA GLY A 111 -24.93 3.57 4.78
C GLY A 111 -26.22 2.78 5.00
N SER A 112 -26.48 2.37 6.24
CA SER A 112 -27.65 1.55 6.59
C SER A 112 -29.00 2.20 6.31
N ASN A 113 -29.04 3.48 5.87
CA ASN A 113 -30.25 4.28 5.69
C ASN A 113 -30.19 5.24 4.48
N GLY A 114 -29.38 4.98 3.45
CA GLY A 114 -29.37 5.81 2.23
C GLY A 114 -28.82 7.24 2.42
N LYS A 115 -27.91 7.43 3.39
CA LYS A 115 -27.19 8.70 3.60
C LYS A 115 -25.81 8.67 2.95
N ASP A 116 -25.31 9.85 2.59
CA ASP A 116 -23.98 10.14 2.04
C ASP A 116 -22.84 9.88 3.03
N GLU A 117 -22.76 8.64 3.52
CA GLU A 117 -21.69 8.14 4.39
C GLU A 117 -20.75 7.29 3.52
N GLY A 118 -19.48 7.67 3.44
CA GLY A 118 -18.52 6.97 2.59
C GLY A 118 -17.09 7.30 2.95
N ALA A 119 -16.18 6.39 2.60
CA ALA A 119 -14.75 6.66 2.62
C ALA A 119 -14.31 7.08 1.21
N CYS A 120 -13.27 7.90 1.12
CA CYS A 120 -12.64 8.25 -0.14
C CYS A 120 -11.30 7.53 -0.24
N ALA A 121 -11.11 6.74 -1.30
CA ALA A 121 -9.81 6.17 -1.60
C ALA A 121 -8.93 7.24 -2.25
N SER A 122 -7.89 7.65 -1.53
CA SER A 122 -6.97 8.68 -2.01
C SER A 122 -6.34 8.33 -3.35
N PHE A 123 -6.05 9.32 -4.19
CA PHE A 123 -5.39 9.12 -5.49
C PHE A 123 -4.13 8.23 -5.41
N ARG A 124 -3.33 8.35 -4.35
CA ARG A 124 -2.17 7.46 -4.07
C ARG A 124 -2.60 5.99 -3.94
N ARG A 125 -3.66 5.72 -3.16
CA ARG A 125 -4.20 4.36 -2.97
C ARG A 125 -4.73 3.77 -4.28
N LEU A 126 -5.41 4.57 -5.09
CA LEU A 126 -5.97 4.11 -6.39
C LEU A 126 -4.90 3.58 -7.33
N HIS A 127 -3.69 4.13 -7.20
CA HIS A 127 -2.58 3.85 -8.07
C HIS A 127 -1.45 3.10 -7.36
N LEU A 128 -1.69 2.45 -6.22
CA LEU A 128 -0.70 1.66 -5.46
C LEU A 128 -0.02 0.57 -6.33
N CYS A 129 1.29 0.35 -6.19
CA CYS A 129 2.01 -0.73 -6.90
C CYS A 129 1.71 -2.11 -6.29
N ASN A 130 0.54 -2.70 -6.55
CA ASN A 130 0.17 -4.01 -5.97
C ASN A 130 -0.26 -5.06 -7.00
N LYS A 131 -0.03 -4.84 -8.29
CA LYS A 131 -0.56 -5.72 -9.34
C LYS A 131 0.01 -7.13 -9.35
N ASN A 132 1.26 -7.28 -8.94
CA ASN A 132 1.85 -8.58 -8.74
C ASN A 132 1.06 -9.40 -7.70
N MET A 133 0.45 -8.73 -6.72
CA MET A 133 -0.34 -9.35 -5.66
C MET A 133 -1.74 -9.79 -6.11
N GLU A 134 -2.30 -9.21 -7.19
CA GLU A 134 -3.62 -9.63 -7.73
C GLU A 134 -3.60 -11.06 -8.31
N LYS A 135 -2.41 -11.62 -8.56
CA LYS A 135 -2.23 -12.89 -9.27
C LYS A 135 -1.48 -13.94 -8.47
N ILE A 136 -1.41 -13.77 -7.15
CA ILE A 136 -0.79 -14.77 -6.27
C ILE A 136 -1.63 -16.06 -6.34
N PRO A 137 -1.02 -17.20 -6.72
CA PRO A 137 -1.70 -18.49 -6.72
C PRO A 137 -2.23 -18.85 -5.32
N THR A 138 -3.37 -19.52 -5.25
CA THR A 138 -3.92 -20.02 -3.96
C THR A 138 -3.04 -21.09 -3.30
N SER A 139 -2.16 -21.73 -4.08
CA SER A 139 -1.18 -22.71 -3.60
C SER A 139 0.12 -22.07 -3.07
N SER A 140 0.20 -20.74 -2.98
CA SER A 140 1.42 -20.04 -2.56
C SER A 140 1.72 -20.25 -1.08
N THR A 141 3.00 -20.33 -0.73
CA THR A 141 3.44 -20.43 0.67
C THR A 141 3.55 -19.05 1.32
N LYS A 142 3.74 -19.02 2.65
CA LYS A 142 4.05 -17.77 3.38
C LYS A 142 5.31 -17.06 2.85
N HIS A 143 6.26 -17.83 2.32
CA HIS A 143 7.51 -17.32 1.76
C HIS A 143 7.29 -16.64 0.41
N ASP A 144 6.50 -17.29 -0.46
CA ASP A 144 6.12 -16.74 -1.76
C ASP A 144 5.29 -15.46 -1.60
N LEU A 145 4.33 -15.49 -0.66
CA LEU A 145 3.54 -14.31 -0.31
C LEU A 145 4.44 -13.15 0.15
N LEU A 146 5.40 -13.41 1.03
CA LEU A 146 6.34 -12.39 1.50
C LEU A 146 7.18 -11.83 0.35
N LEU A 147 7.65 -12.66 -0.58
CA LEU A 147 8.39 -12.22 -1.76
C LEU A 147 7.58 -11.24 -2.60
N ASP A 148 6.32 -11.58 -2.93
CA ASP A 148 5.45 -10.71 -3.72
C ASP A 148 5.10 -9.42 -2.97
N VAL A 149 4.89 -9.47 -1.65
CA VAL A 149 4.68 -8.25 -0.83
C VAL A 149 5.92 -7.36 -0.83
N CYS A 150 7.11 -7.95 -0.69
CA CYS A 150 8.37 -7.21 -0.74
C CYS A 150 8.60 -6.56 -2.11
N MET A 151 8.26 -7.26 -3.19
CA MET A 151 8.32 -6.72 -4.55
C MET A 151 7.37 -5.53 -4.71
N ALA A 152 6.12 -5.65 -4.26
CA ALA A 152 5.14 -4.56 -4.28
C ALA A 152 5.63 -3.34 -3.49
N ALA A 153 6.13 -3.57 -2.26
CA ALA A 153 6.61 -2.51 -1.38
C ALA A 153 7.86 -1.79 -1.93
N LYS A 154 8.81 -2.53 -2.54
CA LYS A 154 10.00 -1.95 -3.18
C LYS A 154 9.58 -0.98 -4.29
N PHE A 155 8.81 -1.49 -5.24
CA PHE A 155 8.38 -0.74 -6.41
C PHE A 155 7.47 0.45 -6.03
N GLU A 156 6.60 0.29 -5.02
CA GLU A 156 5.82 1.39 -4.45
C GLU A 156 6.74 2.49 -3.90
N GLY A 157 7.74 2.12 -3.10
CA GLY A 157 8.68 3.07 -2.52
C GLY A 157 9.50 3.84 -3.55
N GLU A 158 10.04 3.13 -4.56
CA GLU A 158 10.77 3.74 -5.67
C GLU A 158 9.91 4.71 -6.46
N SER A 159 8.66 4.32 -6.76
CA SER A 159 7.74 5.20 -7.47
C SER A 159 7.49 6.50 -6.68
N LEU A 160 7.23 6.41 -5.37
CA LEU A 160 6.94 7.57 -4.53
C LEU A 160 8.13 8.52 -4.43
N ASN A 161 9.37 7.99 -4.43
CA ASN A 161 10.57 8.81 -4.41
C ASN A 161 10.71 9.65 -5.68
N THR A 162 10.60 9.00 -6.85
CA THR A 162 10.68 9.69 -8.16
C THR A 162 9.59 10.75 -8.30
N TYR A 163 8.36 10.40 -7.93
CA TYR A 163 7.24 11.32 -8.07
C TYR A 163 7.26 12.46 -7.06
N ARG A 164 7.76 12.24 -5.84
CA ARG A 164 7.90 13.31 -4.85
C ARG A 164 8.79 14.42 -5.38
N ALA A 165 9.91 14.07 -6.00
CA ALA A 165 10.83 15.04 -6.59
C ALA A 165 10.12 15.90 -7.66
N GLN A 166 9.38 15.27 -8.57
CA GLN A 166 8.60 15.96 -9.61
C GLN A 166 7.50 16.86 -9.01
N TYR A 167 6.77 16.37 -8.01
CA TYR A 167 5.71 17.12 -7.35
C TYR A 167 6.26 18.33 -6.59
N ASP A 168 7.40 18.21 -5.93
CA ASP A 168 8.06 19.34 -5.24
C ASP A 168 8.59 20.39 -6.20
N GLU A 169 9.13 19.98 -7.34
CA GLU A 169 9.55 20.88 -8.40
C GLU A 169 8.35 21.66 -8.97
N GLN A 170 7.22 20.99 -9.19
CA GLN A 170 6.01 21.61 -9.72
C GLN A 170 5.25 22.43 -8.67
N TYR A 171 5.33 22.05 -7.39
CA TYR A 171 4.59 22.65 -6.26
C TYR A 171 5.50 22.89 -5.04
N PRO A 172 6.38 23.89 -5.11
CA PRO A 172 7.30 24.20 -4.03
C PRO A 172 6.53 24.55 -2.75
N GLY A 173 6.95 23.97 -1.62
CA GLY A 173 6.35 24.22 -0.30
C GLY A 173 5.23 23.27 0.11
N SER A 174 4.98 22.18 -0.64
CA SER A 174 4.05 21.13 -0.22
C SER A 174 4.58 20.39 1.02
N GLY A 175 4.05 20.73 2.19
CA GLY A 175 4.59 20.37 3.52
C GLY A 175 4.49 18.89 3.96
N PHE A 176 4.45 17.93 3.03
CA PHE A 176 4.42 16.49 3.35
C PHE A 176 5.75 15.81 3.04
N THR A 177 6.30 15.07 3.99
CA THR A 177 7.57 14.35 3.79
C THR A 177 7.40 13.06 2.99
N LEU A 178 8.45 12.62 2.28
CA LEU A 178 8.48 11.32 1.62
C LEU A 178 8.15 10.17 2.60
N CYS A 179 8.69 10.22 3.82
CA CYS A 179 8.41 9.24 4.87
C CYS A 179 6.90 9.16 5.22
N THR A 180 6.19 10.28 5.19
CA THR A 180 4.73 10.28 5.46
C THR A 180 3.97 9.54 4.36
N MET A 181 4.37 9.72 3.10
CA MET A 181 3.75 9.00 1.98
C MET A 181 4.08 7.51 2.01
N LEU A 182 5.33 7.15 2.31
CA LEU A 182 5.76 5.77 2.50
C LEU A 182 4.97 5.07 3.62
N ALA A 183 4.80 5.74 4.77
CA ALA A 183 4.01 5.21 5.89
C ALA A 183 2.54 4.96 5.49
N ARG A 184 1.94 5.86 4.71
CA ARG A 184 0.58 5.69 4.19
C ARG A 184 0.48 4.54 3.17
N SER A 185 1.47 4.34 2.31
CA SER A 185 1.49 3.19 1.41
C SER A 185 1.74 1.87 2.13
N PHE A 186 2.58 1.88 3.17
CA PHE A 186 2.77 0.72 4.04
C PHE A 186 1.47 0.30 4.74
N ALA A 187 0.71 1.26 5.28
CA ALA A 187 -0.58 0.99 5.90
C ALA A 187 -1.57 0.38 4.91
N ASP A 188 -1.67 0.93 3.69
CA ASP A 188 -2.54 0.40 2.63
C ASP A 188 -2.16 -1.03 2.23
N ILE A 189 -0.88 -1.31 1.99
CA ILE A 189 -0.40 -2.66 1.66
C ILE A 189 -0.75 -3.62 2.81
N GLY A 190 -0.57 -3.18 4.06
CA GLY A 190 -0.94 -3.96 5.23
C GLY A 190 -2.45 -4.21 5.33
N ASP A 191 -3.30 -3.25 4.99
CA ASP A 191 -4.76 -3.44 4.94
C ASP A 191 -5.18 -4.36 3.79
N ILE A 192 -4.50 -4.33 2.65
CA ILE A 192 -4.71 -5.29 1.54
C ILE A 192 -4.42 -6.71 2.03
N ILE A 193 -3.27 -6.94 2.65
CA ILE A 193 -2.88 -8.26 3.17
C ILE A 193 -3.83 -8.76 4.25
N ARG A 194 -4.32 -7.87 5.12
CA ARG A 194 -5.28 -8.21 6.19
C ARG A 194 -6.72 -8.35 5.69
N GLY A 195 -7.00 -8.09 4.41
CA GLY A 195 -8.37 -8.06 3.86
C GLY A 195 -9.25 -6.94 4.43
N LYS A 196 -8.62 -5.90 5.00
CA LYS A 196 -9.27 -4.73 5.61
C LYS A 196 -9.36 -3.53 4.70
N ASP A 197 -8.66 -3.56 3.57
CA ASP A 197 -8.71 -2.49 2.58
C ASP A 197 -10.14 -2.25 2.08
N LEU A 198 -10.52 -0.98 1.99
CA LEU A 198 -11.87 -0.57 1.65
C LEU A 198 -12.10 -0.43 0.14
N PHE A 199 -11.04 -0.35 -0.67
CA PHE A 199 -11.14 -0.12 -2.10
C PHE A 199 -11.32 -1.44 -2.86
N ARG A 200 -12.48 -1.61 -3.49
CA ARG A 200 -12.85 -2.82 -4.24
C ARG A 200 -12.28 -2.88 -5.64
N GLY A 201 -11.66 -1.80 -6.12
CA GLY A 201 -11.12 -1.73 -7.48
C GLY A 201 -12.16 -1.41 -8.55
N TYR A 202 -11.67 -1.23 -9.77
CA TYR A 202 -12.46 -0.95 -10.96
C TYR A 202 -12.87 -2.25 -11.67
N ASN A 203 -14.11 -2.31 -12.13
CA ASN A 203 -14.54 -3.42 -13.01
C ASN A 203 -13.89 -3.24 -14.40
N GLN A 204 -13.99 -4.25 -15.27
CA GLN A 204 -13.36 -4.19 -16.59
C GLN A 204 -13.85 -3.02 -17.47
N LYS A 205 -15.09 -2.58 -17.29
CA LYS A 205 -15.66 -1.45 -18.03
C LYS A 205 -15.07 -0.12 -17.53
N ASP A 206 -15.09 0.11 -16.23
CA ASP A 206 -14.58 1.37 -15.64
C ASP A 206 -13.06 1.51 -15.82
N ARG A 207 -12.32 0.39 -15.90
CA ARG A 207 -10.88 0.42 -16.21
C ARG A 207 -10.60 1.05 -17.59
N LYS A 208 -11.45 0.79 -18.59
CA LYS A 208 -11.32 1.33 -19.96
C LYS A 208 -11.74 2.80 -20.06
N GLU A 209 -12.58 3.27 -19.15
CA GLU A 209 -13.05 4.68 -19.13
C GLU A 209 -12.06 5.61 -18.40
N LYS A 210 -11.12 5.04 -17.63
CA LYS A 210 -10.03 5.78 -16.95
C LYS A 210 -8.67 5.70 -17.69
N GLU A 211 -8.63 5.01 -18.84
CA GLU A 211 -7.51 4.99 -19.80
C GLU A 211 -7.60 6.21 -20.72
#